data_AF-A0A3D4B795-F1
#
_entry.id   AF-A0A3D4B795-F1
#
_cell.length_a   1.000
_cell.length_b   1.000
_cell.length_c   1.000
_cell.angle_alpha   90.00
_cell.angle_beta   90.00
_cell.angle_gamma   90.00
#
_symmetry.space_group_name_H-M   'P 1'
#
loop_
_entity.id
_entity.type
_entity.pdbx_description
1 polymer ?
#
loop_
_entity_poly.entity_id
_entity_poly.type
_entity_poly.pdbx_seq_one_letter_code
_entity_poly.pdbx_strand_id
1 'polypeptide(L)' 'MPIRMAQYGTRHGHAAGKLHALLSNDEVEFAGIYEPDADRRANLKEYDRAYSGQRWYGDV' A
#
# COMPACT_ATOMS: atom_id res chain seq x y z
N MET A 1 16.97 5.86 -13.04
CA MET A 1 16.90 5.77 -11.58
C MET A 1 15.44 5.76 -11.21
N PRO A 2 14.90 4.70 -10.60
CA PRO A 2 13.49 4.64 -10.25
C PRO A 2 13.17 5.64 -9.13
N ILE A 3 11.96 6.20 -9.15
CA ILE A 3 11.45 7.06 -8.08
C ILE A 3 10.90 6.17 -6.98
N ARG A 4 11.41 6.33 -5.76
CA ARG A 4 10.97 5.56 -4.62
C ARG A 4 9.69 6.15 -4.03
N MET A 5 8.63 5.37 -3.97
CA MET A 5 7.30 5.83 -3.53
C MET A 5 6.70 4.93 -2.48
N ALA A 6 5.89 5.51 -1.59
CA ALA A 6 5.09 4.80 -0.61
C ALA A 6 3.65 5.33 -0.65
N GLN A 7 2.69 4.48 -0.29
CA GLN A 7 1.30 4.90 -0.16
C GLN A 7 1.00 5.25 1.30
N TYR A 8 0.46 6.46 1.52
CA TYR A 8 -0.03 6.90 2.83
C TYR A 8 -1.56 6.98 2.82
N GLY A 9 -2.20 6.14 3.62
CA GLY A 9 -3.65 6.03 3.72
C GLY A 9 -4.29 5.14 2.66
N THR A 10 -5.43 4.57 3.02
CA THR A 10 -6.13 3.56 2.20
C THR A 10 -7.64 3.80 2.09
N ARG A 11 -8.18 4.82 2.77
CA ARG A 11 -9.63 5.11 2.88
C ARG A 11 -10.30 5.62 1.61
N HIS A 12 -9.54 6.17 0.67
CA HIS A 12 -10.11 6.65 -0.58
C HIS A 12 -10.48 5.48 -1.49
N GLY A 13 -11.64 5.53 -2.16
CA GLY A 13 -12.11 4.41 -3.00
C GLY A 13 -11.13 4.00 -4.12
N HIS A 14 -10.30 4.93 -4.59
CA HIS A 14 -9.27 4.65 -5.61
C HIS A 14 -7.89 4.30 -5.04
N ALA A 15 -7.74 4.12 -3.72
CA ALA A 15 -6.45 3.83 -3.11
C ALA A 15 -5.85 2.51 -3.63
N ALA A 16 -6.66 1.45 -3.74
CA ALA A 16 -6.21 0.17 -4.28
C ALA A 16 -5.77 0.26 -5.76
N GLY A 17 -6.49 1.07 -6.56
CA GLY A 17 -6.11 1.31 -7.96
C GLY A 17 -4.78 2.06 -8.09
N LYS A 18 -4.51 3.01 -7.19
CA LYS A 18 -3.22 3.70 -7.12
C LYS A 18 -2.10 2.76 -6.70
N LEU A 19 -2.34 1.88 -5.73
CA LEU A 19 -1.39 0.84 -5.34
C LEU A 19 -1.02 -0.04 -6.54
N HIS A 20 -2.03 -0.52 -7.28
CA HIS A 20 -1.80 -1.30 -8.50
C HIS A 20 -0.95 -0.53 -9.52
N ALA A 21 -1.25 0.73 -9.77
CA ALA A 21 -0.47 1.57 -10.70
C ALA A 21 0.99 1.78 -10.25
N LEU A 22 1.24 1.87 -8.94
CA LEU A 22 2.60 1.95 -8.39
C LEU A 22 3.36 0.63 -8.57
N LEU A 23 2.70 -0.51 -8.29
CA LEU A 23 3.29 -1.85 -8.41
C LEU A 23 3.56 -2.26 -9.86
N SER A 24 2.78 -1.74 -10.81
CA SER A 24 2.91 -2.06 -12.24
C SER A 24 3.82 -1.08 -13.00
N ASN A 25 4.51 -0.16 -12.32
CA ASN A 25 5.32 0.87 -12.95
C ASN A 25 6.82 0.59 -12.74
N ASP A 26 7.52 0.24 -13.82
CA ASP A 26 8.96 -0.07 -13.79
C ASP A 26 9.84 1.14 -13.44
N GLU A 27 9.30 2.37 -13.49
CA GLU A 27 9.99 3.58 -13.04
C GLU A 27 9.81 3.85 -11.54
N VAL A 28 9.04 3.01 -10.83
CA VAL A 28 8.75 3.16 -9.41
C VAL A 28 9.37 2.02 -8.60
N GLU A 29 10.12 2.39 -7.55
CA GLU A 29 10.48 1.45 -6.48
C GLU A 29 9.45 1.57 -5.36
N PHE A 30 8.52 0.62 -5.27
CA PHE A 30 7.49 0.65 -4.25
C PHE A 30 8.04 0.26 -2.86
N ALA A 31 8.00 1.20 -1.91
CA ALA A 31 8.64 1.05 -0.61
C ALA A 31 7.72 0.52 0.50
N GLY A 32 6.39 0.56 0.30
CA GLY A 32 5.40 0.06 1.25
C GLY A 32 4.20 1.00 1.49
N ILE A 33 3.40 0.65 2.49
CA ILE A 33 2.12 1.30 2.81
C ILE A 33 2.10 1.72 4.28
N TYR A 34 1.49 2.85 4.57
CA TYR A 34 1.13 3.24 5.94
C TYR A 34 -0.37 3.50 6.03
N GLU A 35 -1.03 2.96 7.06
CA GLU A 35 -2.40 3.28 7.43
C GLU A 35 -2.43 3.50 8.95
N PRO A 36 -2.82 4.70 9.43
CA PRO A 36 -2.84 5.00 10.86
C PRO A 36 -3.88 4.18 11.62
N ASP A 37 -4.97 3.79 10.97
CA ASP A 37 -6.01 2.94 11.56
C ASP A 37 -5.57 1.47 11.59
N ALA A 38 -5.37 0.93 12.80
CA ALA A 38 -4.91 -0.43 13.01
C ALA A 38 -5.93 -1.49 12.55
N ASP A 39 -7.23 -1.27 12.79
CA ASP A 39 -8.29 -2.21 12.41
C ASP A 39 -8.42 -2.25 10.90
N ARG A 40 -8.35 -1.08 10.25
CA ARG A 40 -8.32 -0.99 8.79
C ARG A 40 -7.09 -1.68 8.21
N ARG A 41 -5.91 -1.44 8.79
CA ARG A 41 -4.67 -2.09 8.36
C ARG A 41 -4.76 -3.61 8.47
N ALA A 42 -5.28 -4.13 9.58
CA ALA A 42 -5.49 -5.56 9.78
C ALA A 42 -6.48 -6.13 8.76
N ASN A 43 -7.64 -5.48 8.58
CA ASN A 43 -8.66 -5.90 7.62
C ASN A 43 -8.13 -5.95 6.18
N LEU A 44 -7.35 -4.95 5.76
CA LEU A 44 -6.76 -4.92 4.41
C LEU A 44 -5.72 -6.01 4.20
N LYS A 45 -4.88 -6.30 5.20
CA LYS A 45 -3.90 -7.40 5.12
C LYS A 45 -4.57 -8.76 4.96
N GLU A 46 -5.68 -8.98 5.65
CA GLU A 46 -6.36 -10.27 5.71
C GLU A 46 -7.30 -10.49 4.52
N TYR A 47 -8.07 -9.46 4.13
CA TYR A 47 -9.19 -9.64 3.22
C TYR A 47 -9.03 -8.97 1.85
N ASP A 48 -8.11 -8.01 1.70
CA ASP A 48 -7.91 -7.30 0.44
C ASP A 48 -6.64 -7.77 -0.28
N ARG A 49 -6.84 -8.43 -1.43
CA ARG A 49 -5.75 -8.97 -2.26
C ARG A 49 -4.80 -7.90 -2.77
N ALA A 50 -5.24 -6.65 -2.93
CA ALA A 50 -4.36 -5.56 -3.35
C ALA A 50 -3.28 -5.27 -2.29
N TYR A 51 -3.60 -5.49 -1.01
CA TYR A 51 -2.76 -5.12 0.13
C TYR A 51 -2.08 -6.33 0.79
N SER A 52 -2.53 -7.54 0.49
CA SER A 52 -1.92 -8.77 0.99
C SER A 52 -0.46 -8.90 0.51
N GLY A 53 0.43 -9.30 1.42
CA GLY A 53 1.86 -9.48 1.13
C GLY A 53 2.66 -8.18 0.96
N GLN A 54 2.03 -7.01 1.05
CA GLN A 54 2.74 -5.73 0.95
C GLN A 54 3.47 -5.40 2.25
N ARG A 55 4.56 -4.64 2.14
CA ARG A 55 5.27 -4.10 3.31
C ARG A 55 4.45 -2.99 3.96
N TRP A 56 4.26 -3.08 5.28
CA TRP A 56 3.56 -2.06 6.07
C TRP A 56 4.50 -1.34 7.02
N TYR A 57 4.40 -0.02 7.06
CA TYR A 57 5.08 0.82 8.05
C TYR A 57 4.24 0.92 9.32
N GLY A 58 4.91 0.94 10.47
CA GLY A 58 4.25 1.01 11.79
C GLY A 58 3.81 -0.35 12.33
N ASP A 59 4.08 -1.44 11.62
CA ASP A 59 4.18 -2.75 12.25
C ASP A 59 5.53 -2.81 12.99
N VAL A 60 5.46 -2.85 14.32
CA VAL A 60 6.57 -3.14 15.23
C VAL A 60 6.40 -4.55 15.79
#